data_AF-A0A4R8ZE26-F1
#
_entry.id   AF-A0A4R8ZE26-F1
#
_cell.length_a   1.000
_cell.length_b   1.000
_cell.length_c   1.000
_cell.angle_alpha   90.00
_cell.angle_beta   90.00
_cell.angle_gamma   90.00
#
_symmetry.space_group_name_H-M   'P 1'
#
loop_
_entity.id
_entity.type
_entity.pdbx_description
1 polymer ?
#
loop_
_entity_poly.entity_id
_entity_poly.type
_entity_poly.pdbx_seq_one_letter_code
_entity_poly.pdbx_strand_id
1 'polypeptide(L)' 'MEIAPKKSSVSLRRHKQFALIEAASAKRLQLGINLAGAPATERLLLAGGMSTHKVSVASLAEVDAELLGWLRAAYVGN' A
#
# COMPACT_ATOMS: atom_id res chain seq x y z
N MET A 1 6.75 -15.04 1.09
CA MET A 1 6.22 -13.79 0.50
C MET A 1 5.71 -14.17 -0.86
N GLU A 2 4.49 -13.80 -1.16
CA GLU A 2 3.83 -14.14 -2.41
C GLU A 2 3.31 -12.87 -3.07
N ILE A 3 3.56 -12.77 -4.37
CA ILE A 3 3.14 -11.66 -5.20
C ILE A 3 2.07 -12.23 -6.11
N ALA A 4 0.83 -11.79 -5.92
CA ALA A 4 -0.31 -12.21 -6.73
C ALA A 4 -0.67 -11.08 -7.70
N PRO A 5 -0.04 -11.03 -8.90
CA PRO A 5 -0.42 -10.08 -9.93
C PRO A 5 -1.81 -10.43 -10.46
N LYS A 6 -2.64 -9.41 -10.60
CA LYS A 6 -3.97 -9.41 -11.23
C LYS A 6 -3.94 -8.45 -12.41
N LYS A 7 -5.05 -8.41 -13.15
CA LYS A 7 -5.19 -7.64 -14.39
C LYS A 7 -4.74 -6.17 -14.29
N SER A 8 -5.09 -5.50 -13.19
CA SER A 8 -4.79 -4.08 -12.97
C SER A 8 -4.26 -3.80 -11.57
N SER A 9 -3.91 -4.83 -10.81
CA SER A 9 -3.47 -4.71 -9.43
C SER A 9 -2.52 -5.83 -9.06
N VAL A 10 -1.68 -5.61 -8.06
CA VAL A 10 -0.73 -6.59 -7.52
C VAL A 10 -0.98 -6.69 -6.03
N SER A 11 -1.45 -7.85 -5.58
CA SER A 11 -1.64 -8.13 -4.17
C SER A 11 -0.35 -8.70 -3.59
N LEU A 12 0.19 -8.03 -2.58
CA LEU A 12 1.37 -8.46 -1.83
C LEU A 12 0.90 -9.13 -0.54
N ARG A 13 1.18 -10.43 -0.44
CA ARG A 13 0.75 -11.24 0.69
C ARG A 13 1.90 -12.05 1.26
N ARG A 14 1.83 -12.33 2.57
CA ARG A 14 2.73 -13.27 3.22
C ARG A 14 1.89 -14.38 3.83
N HIS A 15 1.43 -14.21 5.06
CA HIS A 15 0.40 -15.06 5.66
C HIS A 15 -1.00 -14.46 5.47
N LYS A 16 -1.10 -13.12 5.45
CA LYS A 16 -2.28 -12.35 5.04
C LYS A 16 -1.83 -11.27 4.04
N GLN A 17 -2.78 -10.60 3.40
CA GLN A 17 -2.48 -9.47 2.52
C GLN A 17 -2.04 -8.28 3.38
N PHE A 18 -0.82 -7.78 3.13
CA PHE A 18 -0.26 -6.63 3.87
C PHE A 18 -0.17 -5.38 2.99
N ALA A 19 -0.11 -5.55 1.66
CA ALA A 19 -0.17 -4.43 0.72
C ALA A 19 -0.90 -4.83 -0.57
N LEU A 20 -1.54 -3.85 -1.20
CA LEU A 20 -2.25 -3.97 -2.46
C LEU A 20 -1.88 -2.77 -3.33
N ILE A 21 -1.28 -3.02 -4.48
CA ILE A 21 -0.95 -1.99 -5.46
C ILE A 21 -2.02 -2.07 -6.55
N GLU A 22 -2.82 -1.05 -6.74
CA GLU A 22 -3.88 -0.99 -7.74
C GLU A 22 -3.63 0.17 -8.69
N ALA A 23 -3.73 -0.07 -9.99
CA ALA A 23 -3.70 1.00 -10.99
C ALA A 23 -5.05 1.71 -11.02
N ALA A 24 -5.24 2.67 -10.09
CA ALA A 24 -6.47 3.44 -9.98
C ALA A 24 -6.77 4.28 -11.22
N SER A 25 -5.74 4.72 -11.97
CA SER A 25 -5.90 5.44 -13.24
C SER A 25 -4.66 5.33 -14.12
N ALA A 26 -4.74 5.79 -15.38
CA ALA A 26 -3.65 5.73 -16.36
C ALA A 26 -2.35 6.44 -15.91
N LYS A 27 -2.45 7.36 -14.94
CA LYS A 27 -1.32 8.12 -14.39
C LYS A 27 -1.18 8.00 -12.87
N ARG A 28 -2.01 7.20 -12.20
CA ARG A 28 -2.05 7.12 -10.73
C ARG A 28 -2.15 5.69 -10.26
N LEU A 29 -1.25 5.32 -9.37
CA LEU A 29 -1.27 4.08 -8.61
C LEU A 29 -1.85 4.35 -7.23
N GLN A 30 -2.68 3.45 -6.75
CA GLN A 30 -3.20 3.46 -5.40
C GLN A 30 -2.60 2.27 -4.65
N LEU A 31 -1.94 2.54 -3.52
CA LEU A 31 -1.34 1.53 -2.66
C LEU A 31 -2.17 1.43 -1.39
N GLY A 32 -2.91 0.35 -1.24
CA GLY A 32 -3.49 -0.06 0.04
C GLY A 32 -2.41 -0.70 0.90
N ILE A 33 -2.22 -0.21 2.13
CA ILE A 33 -1.21 -0.74 3.07
C ILE A 33 -1.94 -1.12 4.35
N ASN A 34 -1.59 -2.28 4.90
CA ASN A 34 -2.11 -2.73 6.17
C ASN A 34 -1.12 -2.39 7.30
N LEU A 35 -1.29 -1.21 7.87
CA LEU A 35 -0.53 -0.68 8.99
C LEU A 35 -1.44 -0.53 10.21
N ALA A 36 -1.54 -1.59 11.00
CA ALA A 36 -2.24 -1.51 12.28
C ALA A 36 -1.42 -0.66 13.26
N GLY A 37 -1.85 0.58 13.50
CA GLY A 37 -1.25 1.49 14.49
C GLY A 37 -0.39 2.64 13.95
N ALA A 38 -0.24 2.78 12.63
CA ALA A 38 0.34 4.01 12.08
C ALA A 38 -0.70 5.14 12.07
N PRO A 39 -0.32 6.39 12.41
CA PRO A 39 -1.19 7.53 12.22
C PRO A 39 -1.36 7.83 10.74
N ALA A 40 -2.57 8.21 10.34
CA ALA A 40 -2.82 8.72 9.02
C ALA A 40 -2.16 10.08 8.82
N THR A 41 -1.57 10.30 7.65
CA THR A 41 -0.94 11.56 7.27
C THR A 41 -1.66 12.14 6.05
N GLU A 42 -1.26 13.33 5.59
CA GLU A 42 -1.80 13.93 4.36
C GLU A 42 -1.66 13.01 3.14
N ARG A 43 -0.67 12.13 3.18
CA ARG A 43 -0.37 11.17 2.12
C ARG A 43 -0.89 9.76 2.41
N LEU A 44 -0.75 9.31 3.64
CA LEU A 44 -1.29 8.04 4.14
C LEU A 44 -2.69 8.25 4.68
N LEU A 45 -3.68 8.18 3.81
CA LEU A 45 -5.08 8.37 4.18
C LEU A 45 -5.63 7.10 4.84
N LEU A 46 -6.54 7.26 5.80
CA LEU A 46 -7.27 6.12 6.35
C LEU A 46 -8.09 5.46 5.23
N ALA A 47 -7.96 4.14 5.14
CA ALA A 47 -8.82 3.31 4.33
C ALA A 47 -9.76 2.54 5.28
N GLY A 48 -11.05 2.49 4.93
CA GLY A 48 -12.04 1.69 5.65
C GLY A 48 -12.17 0.31 5.01
N GLY A 49 -12.10 -0.76 5.81
CA GLY A 49 -12.33 -2.14 5.37
C GLY A 49 -11.13 -3.06 5.58
N MET A 50 -10.71 -3.78 4.53
CA MET A 50 -9.62 -4.77 4.57
C MET A 50 -8.20 -4.17 4.60
N SER A 51 -8.05 -2.90 4.22
CA SER A 51 -6.79 -2.15 4.32
C SER A 51 -7.01 -1.01 5.30
N THR A 52 -6.13 -0.85 6.27
CA THR A 52 -6.21 0.23 7.27
C THR A 52 -5.84 1.59 6.67
N HIS A 53 -4.95 1.59 5.68
CA HIS A 53 -4.47 2.81 5.05
C HIS A 53 -4.41 2.68 3.53
N LYS A 54 -4.46 3.83 2.85
CA LYS A 54 -4.23 3.96 1.41
C LYS A 54 -3.37 5.17 1.09
N VAL A 55 -2.50 5.00 0.11
CA VAL A 55 -1.63 6.01 -0.47
C VAL A 55 -1.96 6.12 -1.95
N SER A 56 -1.99 7.34 -2.49
CA SER A 56 -1.96 7.54 -3.94
C SER A 56 -0.54 7.97 -4.34
N VAL A 57 -0.01 7.35 -5.40
CA VAL A 57 1.28 7.67 -6.01
C VAL A 57 1.00 8.02 -7.46
N ALA A 58 1.22 9.29 -7.82
CA ALA A 58 1.10 9.75 -9.20
C ALA A 58 2.45 9.74 -9.93
N SER A 59 3.55 9.76 -9.20
CA SER A 59 4.90 9.91 -9.74
C SER A 59 5.94 9.08 -8.98
N LEU A 60 7.04 8.76 -9.66
CA LEU A 60 8.18 8.06 -9.04
C LEU A 60 8.83 8.87 -7.91
N ALA A 61 8.74 10.20 -7.95
CA ALA A 61 9.26 11.07 -6.90
C ALA A 61 8.55 10.89 -5.56
N GLU A 62 7.32 10.39 -5.58
CA GLU A 62 6.56 10.04 -4.39
C GLU A 62 6.99 8.68 -3.81
N VAL A 63 7.79 7.87 -4.52
CA VAL A 63 8.32 6.61 -3.95
C VAL A 63 9.56 6.92 -3.11
N ASP A 64 9.35 7.60 -1.99
CA ASP A 64 10.39 7.99 -1.04
C ASP A 64 10.49 7.04 0.16
N ALA A 65 11.46 7.33 1.03
CA ALA A 65 11.77 6.52 2.19
C ALA A 65 10.60 6.36 3.17
N GLU A 66 9.67 7.32 3.23
CA GLU A 66 8.48 7.23 4.08
C GLU A 66 7.54 6.12 3.58
N LEU A 67 7.26 6.10 2.28
CA LEU A 67 6.45 5.06 1.64
C LEU A 67 7.08 3.67 1.80
N LEU A 68 8.39 3.56 1.58
CA LEU A 68 9.14 2.32 1.82
C LEU A 68 9.10 1.92 3.31
N GLY A 69 9.17 2.88 4.23
CA GLY A 69 9.03 2.66 5.67
C GLY A 69 7.69 2.03 6.02
N TRP A 70 6.59 2.53 5.46
CA TRP A 70 5.26 1.98 5.64
C TRP A 70 5.11 0.57 5.10
N LEU A 71 5.60 0.32 3.88
CA LEU A 71 5.62 -1.01 3.28
C LEU A 71 6.41 -2.01 4.13
N ARG A 72 7.57 -1.59 4.65
CA ARG A 72 8.41 -2.42 5.51
C ARG A 72 7.74 -2.71 6.86
N ALA A 73 7.11 -1.71 7.46
CA ALA A 73 6.37 -1.88 8.71
C ALA A 73 5.16 -2.80 8.53
N ALA A 74 4.40 -2.66 7.43
CA ALA A 74 3.34 -3.59 7.06
C ALA A 74 3.85 -5.02 6.81
N TYR A 75 5.03 -5.16 6.22
CA TYR A 75 5.67 -6.45 5.99
C TYR A 75 6.14 -7.12 7.29
N VAL A 76 6.68 -6.37 8.24
CA VAL A 76 7.15 -6.90 9.53
C VAL A 76 5.97 -7.20 10.47
N GLY A 77 4.91 -6.39 10.42
CA GLY A 77 3.74 -6.55 11.27
C GLY A 77 2.78 -7.68 10.86
N ASN A 78 3.03 -8.40 9.76
CA ASN A 78 2.14 -9.43 9.19
C ASN A 78 2.88 -10.69 8.72
#